data_AF-A0AAI9DNF2-F1
#
_entry.id   AF-A0AAI9DNF2-F1
#
_cell.length_a   1.000
_cell.length_b   1.000
_cell.length_c   1.000
_cell.angle_alpha   90.00
_cell.angle_beta   90.00
_cell.angle_gamma   90.00
#
_symmetry.space_group_name_H-M   'P 1'
#
loop_
_entity.id
_entity.type
_entity.pdbx_description
1 polymer ?
#
loop_
_entity_poly.entity_id
_entity_poly.type
_entity_poly.pdbx_seq_one_letter_code
_entity_poly.pdbx_strand_id
1 'polypeptide(L)'
;MREVALWRRRDLQHAEVDKLAEEVPVALVYNGISHVVMMATPKDLALFAVGFSLSEGIIESRSEIYGIDVVPGCSGIEVQIELSSRRFMALKERRRSLTGRTGCGVCGVEQLNDIGRPVAPLPFTQTFDLNHLDDALRHLNDVQPVGRLTGCTHAAAWVMPSGALAGGMEDVGRHVALDKLLGQRAGEGEAWRSGAALVSSRASYEMVQKAAMCGVEILLAVSAATTLAVEVAERCNLTLVGFCKPGRATIYTHPQRLIINQQI
;
A
#
# COMPACT_ATOMS: atom_id res chain seq x y z
N MET A 1 4.68 -15.66 11.47
CA MET A 1 5.44 -15.20 12.66
C MET A 1 6.30 -16.34 13.14
N ARG A 2 7.45 -16.05 13.75
CA ARG A 2 8.35 -17.07 14.28
C ARG A 2 8.71 -16.77 15.73
N GLU A 3 8.75 -17.81 16.56
CA GLU A 3 9.27 -17.72 17.92
C GLU A 3 10.80 -17.77 17.91
N VAL A 4 11.42 -16.88 18.68
CA VAL A 4 12.87 -16.78 18.81
C VAL A 4 13.25 -16.63 20.28
N ALA A 5 14.44 -17.13 20.62
CA ALA A 5 15.09 -16.82 21.89
C ALA A 5 15.73 -15.43 21.81
N LEU A 6 15.49 -14.58 22.82
CA LEU A 6 16.07 -13.26 22.96
C LEU A 6 16.45 -12.96 24.40
N TRP A 7 17.16 -11.85 24.61
CA TRP A 7 17.51 -11.36 25.93
C TRP A 7 16.91 -9.99 26.15
N ARG A 8 16.43 -9.73 27.38
CA ARG A 8 15.87 -8.42 27.76
C ARG A 8 16.93 -7.62 28.48
N ARG A 9 16.86 -6.29 28.43
CA ARG A 9 17.77 -5.40 29.18
C ARG A 9 17.88 -5.76 30.67
N ARG A 10 16.80 -6.28 31.26
CA ARG A 10 16.73 -6.69 32.68
C ARG A 10 17.51 -7.96 33.01
N ASP A 11 17.74 -8.84 32.02
CA ASP A 11 18.39 -10.14 32.21
C ASP A 11 19.08 -10.56 30.91
N LEU A 12 20.42 -10.49 30.92
CA LEU A 12 21.28 -10.91 29.81
C LEU A 12 21.82 -12.35 30.00
N GLN A 13 21.49 -13.01 31.10
CA GLN A 13 21.97 -14.36 31.43
C GLN A 13 20.97 -15.42 31.00
N HIS A 14 19.66 -15.12 31.06
CA HIS A 14 18.60 -16.05 30.66
C HIS A 14 17.88 -15.56 29.40
N ALA A 15 17.72 -16.46 28.44
CA ALA A 15 16.93 -16.18 27.24
C ALA A 15 15.43 -16.32 27.53
N GLU A 16 14.63 -15.40 26.99
CA GLU A 16 13.17 -15.43 26.95
C GLU A 16 12.69 -15.69 25.51
N VAL A 17 11.47 -16.24 25.36
CA VAL A 17 10.85 -16.43 24.03
C VAL A 17 10.01 -15.22 23.68
N ASP A 18 10.13 -14.74 22.44
CA ASP A 18 9.25 -13.73 21.86
C ASP A 18 8.92 -14.05 20.41
N LYS A 19 7.91 -13.37 19.86
CA LYS A 19 7.47 -13.53 18.47
C LYS A 19 8.04 -12.43 17.61
N LEU A 20 8.64 -12.80 16.48
CA LEU A 20 9.03 -11.88 15.43
C LEU A 20 8.10 -11.99 14.22
N ALA A 21 7.88 -10.84 13.57
CA ALA A 21 7.27 -10.81 12.25
C ALA A 21 8.19 -11.51 11.25
N GLU A 22 7.58 -12.21 10.29
CA GLU A 22 8.35 -12.77 9.19
C GLU A 22 8.43 -11.75 8.06
N GLU A 23 9.63 -11.58 7.54
CA GLU A 23 9.94 -10.81 6.34
C GLU A 23 10.58 -11.78 5.36
N VAL A 24 9.89 -12.07 4.26
CA VAL A 24 10.36 -12.98 3.22
C VAL A 24 10.45 -12.26 1.86
N PRO A 25 11.42 -12.60 1.01
CA PRO A 25 11.44 -12.12 -0.36
C PRO A 25 10.28 -12.74 -1.15
N VAL A 26 9.50 -11.88 -1.80
CA VAL A 26 8.37 -12.24 -2.66
C VAL A 26 8.61 -11.71 -4.07
N ALA A 27 8.73 -12.60 -5.04
CA ALA A 27 8.89 -12.25 -6.44
C ALA A 27 7.53 -12.18 -7.14
N LEU A 28 7.25 -11.09 -7.86
CA LEU A 28 6.09 -11.00 -8.76
C LEU A 28 6.51 -11.41 -10.17
N VAL A 29 5.96 -12.52 -10.66
CA VAL A 29 6.35 -13.15 -11.92
C VAL A 29 5.20 -13.09 -12.90
N TYR A 30 5.29 -12.23 -13.93
CA TYR A 30 4.23 -12.06 -14.93
C TYR A 30 4.55 -12.90 -16.16
N ASN A 31 3.70 -13.89 -16.48
CA ASN A 31 3.86 -14.82 -17.60
C ASN A 31 5.29 -15.37 -17.72
N GLY A 32 5.85 -15.82 -16.60
CA GLY A 32 7.20 -16.39 -16.51
C GLY A 32 8.36 -15.38 -16.43
N ILE A 33 8.08 -14.08 -16.39
CA ILE A 33 9.11 -13.04 -16.24
C ILE A 33 9.07 -12.46 -14.84
N SER A 34 10.13 -12.67 -14.05
CA SER A 34 10.32 -12.00 -12.77
C SER A 34 10.46 -10.49 -12.97
N HIS A 35 9.56 -9.72 -12.34
CA HIS A 35 9.47 -8.28 -12.50
C HIS A 35 10.11 -7.53 -11.33
N VAL A 36 9.76 -7.89 -10.10
CA VAL A 36 10.29 -7.30 -8.86
C VAL A 36 10.39 -8.35 -7.78
N VAL A 37 11.30 -8.14 -6.83
CA VAL A 37 11.35 -8.87 -5.55
C VAL A 37 11.14 -7.86 -4.43
N MET A 38 10.10 -8.07 -3.61
CA MET A 38 9.78 -7.21 -2.47
C MET A 38 9.88 -8.03 -1.18
N MET A 39 10.41 -7.42 -0.12
CA MET A 39 10.32 -8.00 1.21
C MET A 39 8.91 -7.81 1.75
N ALA A 40 8.26 -8.89 2.18
CA ALA A 40 6.86 -8.87 2.60
C ALA A 40 6.58 -9.89 3.71
N THR A 41 5.47 -9.66 4.43
CA THR A 41 4.89 -10.69 5.30
C THR A 41 4.24 -11.78 4.43
N PRO A 42 4.51 -13.09 4.66
CA PRO A 42 4.11 -14.21 3.80
C PRO A 42 2.61 -14.56 3.91
N LYS A 43 1.74 -13.57 3.69
CA LYS A 43 0.28 -13.69 3.71
C LYS A 43 -0.32 -12.68 2.76
N ASP A 44 -1.56 -12.94 2.32
CA ASP A 44 -2.32 -12.03 1.44
C ASP A 44 -1.59 -11.68 0.13
N LEU A 45 -0.73 -12.59 -0.35
CA LEU A 45 0.19 -12.33 -1.46
C LEU A 45 -0.50 -12.23 -2.82
N ALA A 46 -1.66 -12.89 -2.98
CA ALA A 46 -2.49 -12.69 -4.16
C ALA A 46 -3.06 -11.27 -4.22
N LEU A 47 -3.46 -10.70 -3.08
CA LEU A 47 -3.92 -9.31 -2.99
C LEU A 47 -2.77 -8.33 -3.22
N PHE A 48 -1.59 -8.61 -2.64
CA PHE A 48 -0.37 -7.87 -2.94
C PHE A 48 -0.10 -7.80 -4.45
N ALA A 49 -0.12 -8.94 -5.14
CA ALA A 49 0.11 -9.00 -6.59
C ALA A 49 -0.90 -8.16 -7.38
N VAL A 50 -2.19 -8.24 -7.06
CA VAL A 50 -3.22 -7.43 -7.71
C VAL A 50 -2.98 -5.94 -7.48
N GLY A 51 -2.82 -5.54 -6.22
CA GLY A 51 -2.71 -4.12 -5.89
C GLY A 51 -1.42 -3.50 -6.40
N PHE A 52 -0.29 -4.21 -6.32
CA PHE A 52 0.95 -3.78 -6.95
C PHE A 52 0.75 -3.59 -8.46
N SER A 53 0.09 -4.54 -9.13
CA SER A 53 -0.17 -4.46 -10.57
C SER A 53 -1.02 -3.23 -10.95
N LEU A 54 -2.02 -2.89 -10.14
CA LEU A 54 -2.86 -1.70 -10.34
C LEU A 54 -2.08 -0.42 -10.03
N SER A 55 -1.40 -0.38 -8.89
CA SER A 55 -0.71 0.80 -8.40
C SER A 55 0.46 1.19 -9.29
N GLU A 56 1.14 0.19 -9.87
CA GLU A 56 2.21 0.37 -10.85
C GLU A 56 1.69 0.45 -12.28
N GLY A 57 0.36 0.54 -12.50
CA GLY A 57 -0.26 0.64 -13.82
C GLY A 57 0.21 -0.43 -14.81
N ILE A 58 0.50 -1.63 -14.31
CA ILE A 58 0.75 -2.84 -15.11
C ILE A 58 -0.57 -3.36 -15.66
N ILE A 59 -1.64 -3.18 -14.88
CA ILE A 59 -3.03 -3.40 -15.28
C ILE A 59 -3.87 -2.14 -15.01
N GLU A 60 -4.96 -1.98 -15.74
CA GLU A 60 -6.00 -0.99 -15.46
C GLU A 60 -7.18 -1.61 -14.70
N SER A 61 -7.37 -2.93 -14.80
CA SER A 61 -8.46 -3.63 -14.12
C SER A 61 -8.04 -5.03 -13.69
N ARG A 62 -8.62 -5.51 -12.58
CA ARG A 62 -8.40 -6.86 -12.03
C ARG A 62 -8.69 -7.97 -13.04
N SER A 63 -9.61 -7.74 -13.99
CA SER A 63 -9.98 -8.71 -15.03
C SER A 63 -8.86 -9.02 -16.03
N GLU A 64 -7.79 -8.22 -16.04
CA GLU A 64 -6.63 -8.42 -16.91
C GLU A 64 -5.63 -9.44 -16.36
N ILE A 65 -5.84 -9.94 -15.13
CA ILE A 65 -5.13 -11.06 -14.54
C ILE A 65 -6.05 -12.30 -14.56
N TYR A 66 -5.66 -13.32 -15.30
CA TYR A 66 -6.41 -14.56 -15.49
C TYR A 66 -6.13 -15.61 -14.42
N GLY A 67 -4.95 -15.58 -13.82
CA GLY A 67 -4.52 -16.54 -12.81
C GLY A 67 -3.49 -15.96 -11.86
N ILE A 68 -3.52 -16.40 -10.60
CA ILE A 68 -2.50 -16.09 -9.59
C ILE A 68 -2.22 -17.36 -8.80
N ASP A 69 -0.98 -17.84 -8.87
CA ASP A 69 -0.51 -18.97 -8.08
C ASP A 69 0.63 -18.54 -7.16
N VAL A 70 0.52 -18.84 -5.86
CA VAL A 70 1.54 -18.53 -4.87
C VAL A 70 2.37 -19.79 -4.64
N VAL A 71 3.62 -19.75 -5.09
CA VAL A 71 4.54 -20.89 -5.10
C VAL A 71 5.68 -20.65 -4.09
N PRO A 72 5.71 -21.38 -2.98
CA PRO A 72 6.86 -21.36 -2.08
C PRO A 72 8.10 -21.96 -2.76
N GLY A 73 9.25 -21.30 -2.62
CA GLY A 73 10.54 -21.76 -3.15
C GLY A 73 11.63 -21.78 -2.07
N CYS A 74 12.82 -22.25 -2.45
CA CYS A 74 13.96 -22.34 -1.52
C CYS A 74 14.48 -20.98 -1.03
N SER A 75 14.25 -19.93 -1.82
CA SER A 75 14.81 -18.59 -1.58
C SER A 75 13.75 -17.54 -1.29
N GLY A 76 12.49 -17.92 -1.10
CA GLY A 76 11.38 -16.98 -0.97
C GLY A 76 10.06 -17.54 -1.47
N ILE A 77 9.16 -16.65 -1.87
CA ILE A 77 7.87 -17.01 -2.47
C ILE A 77 7.77 -16.34 -3.84
N GLU A 78 7.31 -17.09 -4.84
CA GLU A 78 6.95 -16.53 -6.14
C GLU A 78 5.44 -16.39 -6.23
N VAL A 79 4.97 -15.24 -6.69
CA VAL A 79 3.58 -15.05 -7.09
C VAL A 79 3.55 -15.05 -8.61
N GLN A 80 3.14 -16.18 -9.17
CA GLN A 80 3.01 -16.40 -10.60
C GLN A 80 1.69 -15.80 -11.07
N ILE A 81 1.75 -14.85 -11.99
CA ILE A 81 0.63 -14.04 -12.45
C ILE A 81 0.45 -14.28 -13.94
N GLU A 82 -0.70 -14.85 -14.30
CA GLU A 82 -1.12 -14.95 -15.69
C GLU A 82 -1.83 -13.67 -16.10
N LEU A 83 -1.16 -12.90 -16.95
CA LEU A 83 -1.57 -11.58 -17.41
C LEU A 83 -2.04 -11.62 -18.86
N SER A 84 -3.06 -10.82 -19.18
CA SER A 84 -3.53 -10.63 -20.56
C SER A 84 -2.37 -10.30 -21.51
N SER A 85 -2.40 -10.86 -22.72
CA SER A 85 -1.31 -10.70 -23.70
C SER A 85 -1.00 -9.23 -24.00
N ARG A 86 -2.04 -8.37 -24.05
CA ARG A 86 -1.89 -6.93 -24.27
C ARG A 86 -1.07 -6.26 -23.17
N ARG A 87 -1.39 -6.49 -21.90
CA ARG A 87 -0.66 -5.91 -20.76
C ARG A 87 0.74 -6.49 -20.65
N PHE A 88 0.91 -7.79 -20.92
CA PHE A 88 2.23 -8.41 -20.92
C PHE A 88 3.16 -7.83 -21.99
N MET A 89 2.65 -7.54 -23.20
CA MET A 89 3.44 -6.87 -24.23
C MET A 89 3.83 -5.45 -23.81
N ALA A 90 2.90 -4.67 -23.26
CA ALA A 90 3.19 -3.32 -22.75
C ALA A 90 4.27 -3.34 -21.64
N LEU A 91 4.19 -4.29 -20.71
CA LEU A 91 5.20 -4.47 -19.66
C LEU A 91 6.59 -4.76 -20.25
N LYS A 92 6.67 -5.64 -21.26
CA LYS A 92 7.94 -5.94 -21.95
C LYS A 92 8.50 -4.74 -22.71
N GLU A 93 7.64 -3.99 -23.39
CA GLU A 93 8.05 -2.78 -24.12
C GLU A 93 8.61 -1.73 -23.16
N ARG A 94 7.94 -1.50 -22.02
CA ARG A 94 8.40 -0.61 -20.96
C ARG A 94 9.78 -1.01 -20.42
N ARG A 95 10.04 -2.31 -20.23
CA ARG A 95 11.36 -2.79 -19.81
C ARG A 95 12.43 -2.57 -20.89
N ARG A 96 12.10 -2.79 -22.16
CA ARG A 96 13.04 -2.63 -23.29
C ARG A 96 13.47 -1.18 -23.49
N SER A 97 12.53 -0.24 -23.44
CA SER A 97 12.81 1.19 -23.60
C SER A 97 13.73 1.74 -22.50
N LEU A 98 13.73 1.10 -21.32
CA LEU A 98 14.60 1.43 -20.20
C LEU A 98 16.00 0.81 -20.32
N THR A 99 16.10 -0.47 -20.73
CA THR A 99 17.40 -1.14 -20.94
C THR A 99 18.24 -0.55 -22.08
N GLY A 100 17.64 0.18 -23.02
CA GLY A 100 18.35 0.85 -24.11
C GLY A 100 19.15 2.10 -23.70
N ARG A 101 19.10 2.52 -22.43
CA ARG A 101 19.71 3.79 -21.97
C ARG A 101 20.64 3.68 -20.75
N THR A 102 20.77 2.52 -20.10
CA THR A 102 21.75 2.34 -19.01
C THR A 102 22.31 0.92 -19.00
N GLY A 103 23.63 0.82 -19.16
CA GLY A 103 24.38 -0.39 -18.83
C GLY A 103 24.58 -0.45 -17.33
N CYS A 104 24.17 -1.55 -16.71
CA CYS A 104 24.39 -1.89 -15.29
C CYS A 104 23.54 -1.08 -14.27
N GLY A 105 22.43 -1.65 -13.79
CA GLY A 105 21.88 -1.26 -12.48
C GLY A 105 20.37 -1.02 -12.42
N VAL A 106 19.62 -2.09 -12.19
CA VAL A 106 18.16 -2.20 -11.98
C VAL A 106 17.64 -1.44 -10.73
N CYS A 107 18.48 -0.68 -10.00
CA CYS A 107 18.09 -0.14 -8.69
C CYS A 107 18.08 1.39 -8.54
N GLY A 108 18.62 2.18 -9.47
CA GLY A 108 18.78 3.63 -9.24
C GLY A 108 18.17 4.55 -10.30
N VAL A 109 18.30 4.19 -11.57
CA VAL A 109 17.88 5.05 -12.69
C VAL A 109 16.41 4.82 -13.07
N GLU A 110 15.89 3.61 -12.80
CA GLU A 110 14.46 3.27 -12.90
C GLU A 110 13.63 4.21 -12.01
N GLN A 111 14.05 4.40 -10.75
CA GLN A 111 13.32 5.22 -9.77
C GLN A 111 13.27 6.71 -10.15
N LEU A 112 14.34 7.29 -10.69
CA LEU A 112 14.37 8.73 -11.03
C LEU A 112 13.45 9.10 -12.20
N ASN A 113 13.31 8.21 -13.20
CA ASN A 113 12.42 8.44 -14.34
C ASN A 113 10.95 8.06 -14.04
N ASP A 114 10.70 7.19 -13.06
CA ASP A 114 9.35 6.88 -12.58
C ASP A 114 8.82 7.89 -11.55
N ILE A 115 9.68 8.75 -10.96
CA ILE A 115 9.24 9.92 -10.20
C ILE A 115 8.42 10.82 -11.12
N GLY A 116 7.12 10.93 -10.82
CA GLY A 116 6.22 11.79 -11.58
C GLY A 116 5.68 11.13 -12.86
N ARG A 117 5.54 9.80 -12.89
CA ARG A 117 4.67 9.14 -13.87
C ARG A 117 3.34 9.91 -13.92
N PRO A 118 2.85 10.31 -15.10
CA PRO A 118 1.66 11.13 -15.20
C PRO A 118 0.46 10.34 -14.66
N VAL A 119 0.02 10.71 -13.47
CA VAL A 119 -1.26 10.29 -12.90
C VAL A 119 -2.28 11.33 -13.33
N ALA A 120 -3.38 10.89 -13.93
CA ALA A 120 -4.46 11.80 -14.28
C ALA A 120 -5.02 12.43 -12.98
N PRO A 121 -5.29 13.75 -12.96
CA PRO A 121 -5.90 14.39 -11.80
C PRO A 121 -7.22 13.71 -11.44
N LEU A 122 -7.38 13.34 -10.18
CA LEU A 122 -8.55 12.68 -9.65
C LEU A 122 -9.77 13.62 -9.69
N PRO A 123 -10.98 13.07 -9.89
CA PRO A 123 -12.20 13.85 -9.74
C PRO A 123 -12.45 14.17 -8.27
N PHE A 124 -13.35 15.11 -7.97
CA PHE A 124 -13.76 15.44 -6.60
C PHE A 124 -15.12 14.79 -6.30
N THR A 125 -15.14 13.47 -6.07
CA THR A 125 -16.38 12.70 -5.83
C THR A 125 -16.52 12.21 -4.40
N GLN A 126 -15.43 12.18 -3.63
CA GLN A 126 -15.43 11.69 -2.26
C GLN A 126 -15.64 12.81 -1.24
N THR A 127 -16.25 12.45 -0.11
CA THR A 127 -16.36 13.32 1.07
C THR A 127 -16.16 12.48 2.33
N PHE A 128 -15.45 13.03 3.31
CA PHE A 128 -15.20 12.37 4.59
C PHE A 128 -15.38 13.34 5.76
N ASP A 129 -16.17 12.95 6.76
CA ASP A 129 -16.37 13.71 7.99
C ASP A 129 -15.24 13.41 8.97
N LEU A 130 -14.45 14.43 9.34
CA LEU A 130 -13.31 14.25 10.24
C LEU A 130 -13.71 13.83 11.65
N ASN A 131 -14.97 14.00 12.06
CA ASN A 131 -15.44 13.47 13.34
C ASN A 131 -15.38 11.94 13.40
N HIS A 132 -15.38 11.26 12.25
CA HIS A 132 -15.27 9.81 12.16
C HIS A 132 -13.82 9.30 12.22
N LEU A 133 -12.82 10.18 12.12
CA LEU A 133 -11.41 9.79 12.05
C LEU A 133 -10.93 9.09 13.33
N ASP A 134 -11.32 9.60 14.50
CA ASP A 134 -10.86 9.08 15.79
C ASP A 134 -11.34 7.65 16.05
N ASP A 135 -12.54 7.31 15.59
CA ASP A 135 -13.07 5.95 15.66
C ASP A 135 -12.31 5.01 14.72
N ALA A 136 -12.11 5.42 13.45
CA ALA A 136 -11.33 4.66 12.48
C ALA A 136 -9.89 4.40 12.96
N LEU A 137 -9.25 5.39 13.59
CA LEU A 137 -7.90 5.27 14.16
C LEU A 137 -7.83 4.26 15.31
N ARG A 138 -8.87 4.16 16.15
CA ARG A 138 -8.92 3.17 17.24
C ARG A 138 -8.95 1.74 16.69
N HIS A 139 -9.63 1.53 15.58
CA HIS A 139 -9.80 0.22 14.95
C HIS A 139 -8.64 -0.19 14.03
N LEU A 140 -7.66 0.70 13.77
CA LEU A 140 -6.54 0.37 12.87
C LEU A 140 -5.67 -0.79 13.39
N ASN A 141 -5.58 -0.98 14.71
CA ASN A 141 -4.87 -2.12 15.29
C ASN A 141 -5.59 -3.46 15.08
N ASP A 142 -6.91 -3.45 14.81
CA ASP A 142 -7.70 -4.67 14.63
C ASP A 142 -7.34 -5.38 13.31
N VAL A 143 -6.80 -4.64 12.33
CA VAL A 143 -6.31 -5.19 11.06
C VAL A 143 -4.81 -5.55 11.10
N GLN A 144 -4.17 -5.49 12.28
CA GLN A 144 -2.74 -5.76 12.48
C GLN A 144 -2.46 -6.90 13.47
N PRO A 145 -2.92 -8.15 13.25
CA PRO A 145 -2.69 -9.24 14.19
C PRO A 145 -1.20 -9.56 14.42
N VAL A 146 -0.35 -9.47 13.39
CA VAL A 146 1.11 -9.61 13.54
C VAL A 146 1.69 -8.38 14.22
N GLY A 147 1.27 -7.17 13.83
CA GLY A 147 1.69 -5.92 14.46
C GLY A 147 1.40 -5.86 15.95
N ARG A 148 0.24 -6.36 16.39
CA ARG A 148 -0.18 -6.40 17.79
C ARG A 148 0.76 -7.23 18.67
N LEU A 149 1.35 -8.28 18.09
CA LEU A 149 2.26 -9.19 18.80
C LEU A 149 3.72 -8.79 18.68
N THR A 150 4.10 -8.14 17.58
CA THR A 150 5.53 -7.98 17.20
C THR A 150 5.97 -6.52 17.12
N GLY A 151 5.04 -5.58 17.00
CA GLY A 151 5.31 -4.17 16.73
C GLY A 151 5.98 -3.90 15.37
N CYS A 152 6.11 -4.89 14.50
CA CYS A 152 7.01 -4.86 13.34
C CYS A 152 6.28 -4.79 12.00
N THR A 153 5.04 -4.27 11.98
CA THR A 153 4.25 -4.16 10.74
C THR A 153 3.55 -2.81 10.63
N HIS A 154 3.31 -2.41 9.40
CA HIS A 154 2.39 -1.34 9.03
C HIS A 154 1.02 -1.88 8.62
N ALA A 155 0.00 -1.03 8.69
CA ALA A 155 -1.33 -1.29 8.18
C ALA A 155 -1.73 -0.27 7.12
N ALA A 156 -2.58 -0.74 6.20
CA ALA A 156 -3.44 0.08 5.38
C ALA A 156 -4.87 -0.45 5.51
N ALA A 157 -5.84 0.43 5.77
CA ALA A 157 -7.25 0.11 5.93
C ALA A 157 -8.12 0.97 5.01
N TRP A 158 -9.27 0.44 4.61
CA TRP A 158 -10.30 1.21 3.90
C TRP A 158 -11.34 1.70 4.91
N VAL A 159 -11.52 3.02 4.97
CA VAL A 159 -12.49 3.68 5.85
C VAL A 159 -13.67 4.13 5.02
N MET A 160 -14.86 3.64 5.35
CA MET A 160 -16.11 4.09 4.72
C MET A 160 -16.43 5.53 5.12
N PRO A 161 -17.27 6.26 4.36
CA PRO A 161 -17.72 7.60 4.76
C PRO A 161 -18.37 7.67 6.15
N SER A 162 -18.94 6.55 6.61
CA SER A 162 -19.49 6.37 7.96
C SER A 162 -18.45 6.30 9.08
N GLY A 163 -17.14 6.21 8.76
CA GLY A 163 -16.07 5.99 9.73
C GLY A 163 -15.71 4.53 9.97
N ALA A 164 -16.59 3.60 9.61
CA ALA A 164 -16.34 2.18 9.80
C ALA A 164 -15.16 1.70 8.92
N LEU A 165 -14.27 0.89 9.49
CA LEU A 165 -13.28 0.17 8.70
C LEU A 165 -13.99 -0.96 7.95
N ALA A 166 -13.97 -0.88 6.62
CA ALA A 166 -14.52 -1.96 5.78
C ALA A 166 -13.60 -3.20 5.80
N GLY A 167 -12.29 -2.97 5.90
CA GLY A 167 -11.27 -3.98 6.08
C GLY A 167 -9.88 -3.37 6.04
N GLY A 168 -8.85 -4.21 6.16
CA GLY A 168 -7.47 -3.74 6.13
C GLY A 168 -6.45 -4.86 6.03
N MET A 169 -5.23 -4.45 5.72
CA MET A 169 -4.10 -5.30 5.40
C MET A 169 -2.89 -4.86 6.20
N GLU A 170 -2.08 -5.82 6.65
CA GLU A 170 -0.80 -5.54 7.30
C GLU A 170 0.37 -6.17 6.54
N ASP A 171 1.52 -5.53 6.68
CA ASP A 171 2.79 -6.03 6.17
C ASP A 171 3.97 -5.38 6.91
N VAL A 172 5.14 -6.02 6.92
CA VAL A 172 6.39 -5.41 7.40
C VAL A 172 6.72 -4.12 6.62
N GLY A 173 6.43 -4.08 5.32
CA GLY A 173 6.60 -2.91 4.45
C GLY A 173 5.32 -2.10 4.27
N ARG A 174 5.37 -0.78 4.52
CA ARG A 174 4.21 0.12 4.35
C ARG A 174 3.63 0.15 2.92
N HIS A 175 4.49 0.05 1.91
CA HIS A 175 4.07 0.05 0.51
C HIS A 175 3.35 -1.25 0.15
N VAL A 176 3.86 -2.38 0.63
CA VAL A 176 3.24 -3.70 0.45
C VAL A 176 1.91 -3.77 1.19
N ALA A 177 1.80 -3.19 2.39
CA ALA A 177 0.53 -3.09 3.11
C ALA A 177 -0.52 -2.30 2.31
N LEU A 178 -0.12 -1.16 1.72
CA LEU A 178 -1.00 -0.39 0.83
C LEU A 178 -1.37 -1.16 -0.43
N ASP A 179 -0.42 -1.81 -1.10
CA ASP A 179 -0.69 -2.62 -2.28
C ASP A 179 -1.67 -3.75 -1.95
N LYS A 180 -1.51 -4.46 -0.83
CA LYS A 180 -2.49 -5.46 -0.37
C LYS A 180 -3.89 -4.86 -0.20
N LEU A 181 -4.01 -3.70 0.43
CA LEU A 181 -5.30 -3.02 0.58
C LEU A 181 -5.92 -2.66 -0.78
N LEU A 182 -5.13 -2.12 -1.70
CA LEU A 182 -5.59 -1.75 -3.03
C LEU A 182 -6.04 -2.99 -3.82
N GLY A 183 -5.35 -4.12 -3.65
CA GLY A 183 -5.76 -5.41 -4.20
C GLY A 183 -7.07 -5.92 -3.62
N GLN A 184 -7.29 -5.77 -2.30
CA GLN A 184 -8.56 -6.10 -1.66
C GLN A 184 -9.69 -5.22 -2.18
N ARG A 185 -9.51 -3.89 -2.17
CA ARG A 185 -10.49 -2.92 -2.66
C ARG A 185 -10.90 -3.21 -4.10
N ALA A 186 -9.97 -3.63 -4.96
CA ALA A 186 -10.26 -3.98 -6.34
C ALA A 186 -11.21 -5.19 -6.48
N GLY A 187 -11.23 -6.11 -5.50
CA GLY A 187 -12.16 -7.25 -5.46
C GLY A 187 -13.54 -6.88 -4.91
N GLU A 188 -13.61 -5.92 -3.98
CA GLU A 188 -14.86 -5.49 -3.33
C GLU A 188 -15.74 -4.59 -4.22
N GLY A 189 -15.16 -3.99 -5.27
CA GLY A 189 -15.90 -3.23 -6.28
C GLY A 189 -16.66 -2.03 -5.72
N GLU A 190 -17.93 -1.87 -6.11
CA GLU A 190 -18.75 -0.71 -5.73
C GLU A 190 -18.92 -0.57 -4.20
N ALA A 191 -18.86 -1.67 -3.44
CA ALA A 191 -18.99 -1.62 -1.99
C ALA A 191 -17.89 -0.77 -1.32
N TRP A 192 -16.68 -0.77 -1.89
CA TRP A 192 -15.52 -0.01 -1.40
C TRP A 192 -15.10 1.11 -2.36
N ARG A 193 -16.03 1.54 -3.22
CA ARG A 193 -15.78 2.66 -4.13
C ARG A 193 -15.59 3.95 -3.35
N SER A 194 -16.49 4.20 -2.40
CA SER A 194 -16.49 5.40 -1.58
C SER A 194 -15.71 5.20 -0.29
N GLY A 195 -15.03 6.25 0.17
CA GLY A 195 -14.24 6.23 1.39
C GLY A 195 -12.83 6.81 1.23
N ALA A 196 -11.98 6.45 2.19
CA ALA A 196 -10.59 6.91 2.28
C ALA A 196 -9.67 5.74 2.62
N ALA A 197 -8.42 5.82 2.16
CA ALA A 197 -7.37 4.92 2.64
C ALA A 197 -6.75 5.50 3.92
N LEU A 198 -6.67 4.70 4.99
CA LEU A 198 -6.00 5.02 6.24
C LEU A 198 -4.73 4.18 6.39
N VAL A 199 -3.57 4.82 6.53
CA VAL A 199 -2.27 4.13 6.65
C VAL A 199 -1.58 4.46 7.97
N SER A 200 -1.00 3.44 8.63
CA SER A 200 -0.31 3.61 9.92
C SER A 200 1.08 4.26 9.80
N SER A 201 1.55 4.47 8.57
CA SER A 201 2.90 4.97 8.27
C SER A 201 2.96 6.48 8.02
N ARG A 202 4.16 6.95 7.64
CA ARG A 202 4.33 8.21 6.92
C ARG A 202 3.76 8.10 5.50
N ALA A 203 3.43 9.23 4.89
CA ALA A 203 3.10 9.31 3.47
C ALA A 203 4.33 9.75 2.66
N SER A 204 4.90 8.83 1.88
CA SER A 204 5.88 9.15 0.83
C SER A 204 5.17 9.44 -0.50
N TYR A 205 5.89 10.01 -1.46
CA TYR A 205 5.34 10.29 -2.79
C TYR A 205 4.82 9.02 -3.47
N GLU A 206 5.51 7.89 -3.32
CA GLU A 206 5.05 6.59 -3.86
C GLU A 206 3.72 6.16 -3.25
N MET A 207 3.50 6.37 -1.95
CA MET A 207 2.21 6.02 -1.30
C MET A 207 1.06 6.83 -1.91
N VAL A 208 1.30 8.12 -2.15
CA VAL A 208 0.33 9.01 -2.81
C VAL A 208 0.09 8.58 -4.25
N GLN A 209 1.16 8.29 -5.01
CA GLN A 209 1.07 7.86 -6.40
C GLN A 209 0.32 6.54 -6.54
N LYS A 210 0.62 5.54 -5.71
CA LYS A 210 -0.08 4.24 -5.70
C LYS A 210 -1.57 4.41 -5.40
N ALA A 211 -1.90 5.21 -4.39
CA ALA A 211 -3.29 5.52 -4.02
C ALA A 211 -4.02 6.21 -5.19
N ALA A 212 -3.42 7.24 -5.78
CA ALA A 212 -4.02 7.99 -6.88
C ALA A 212 -4.17 7.15 -8.16
N MET A 213 -3.18 6.31 -8.51
CA MET A 213 -3.27 5.35 -9.62
C MET A 213 -4.45 4.39 -9.48
N CYS A 214 -4.89 4.11 -8.26
CA CYS A 214 -6.03 3.26 -7.96
C CYS A 214 -7.32 4.05 -7.67
N GLY A 215 -7.37 5.35 -8.00
CA GLY A 215 -8.58 6.16 -7.80
C GLY A 215 -8.94 6.40 -6.33
N VAL A 216 -7.96 6.39 -5.42
CA VAL A 216 -8.18 6.81 -4.02
C VAL A 216 -8.07 8.33 -3.95
N GLU A 217 -9.16 9.00 -3.60
CA GLU A 217 -9.22 10.47 -3.53
C GLU A 217 -8.75 11.06 -2.19
N ILE A 218 -8.81 10.27 -1.11
CA ILE A 218 -8.46 10.71 0.25
C ILE A 218 -7.48 9.70 0.86
N LEU A 219 -6.29 10.18 1.24
CA LEU A 219 -5.27 9.40 1.93
C LEU A 219 -5.00 10.01 3.32
N LEU A 220 -5.31 9.24 4.35
CA LEU A 220 -5.15 9.58 5.76
C LEU A 220 -3.91 8.85 6.30
N ALA A 221 -2.88 9.58 6.71
CA ALA A 221 -1.66 9.01 7.26
C ALA A 221 -1.51 9.34 8.75
N VAL A 222 -1.21 8.32 9.56
CA VAL A 222 -0.99 8.48 11.01
C VAL A 222 0.24 9.36 11.31
N SER A 223 1.24 9.33 10.43
CA SER A 223 2.49 10.08 10.59
C SER A 223 2.63 11.22 9.56
N ALA A 224 3.82 11.82 9.48
CA ALA A 224 4.12 12.96 8.61
C ALA A 224 4.08 12.59 7.11
N ALA A 225 3.93 13.61 6.26
CA ALA A 225 4.16 13.53 4.81
C ALA A 225 5.50 14.21 4.44
N THR A 226 6.10 13.80 3.31
CA THR A 226 7.26 14.50 2.72
C THR A 226 6.80 15.61 1.76
N THR A 227 7.66 16.60 1.49
CA THR A 227 7.36 17.67 0.53
C THR A 227 6.97 17.12 -0.85
N LEU A 228 7.72 16.15 -1.37
CA LEU A 228 7.40 15.52 -2.66
C LEU A 228 6.06 14.77 -2.63
N ALA A 229 5.63 14.23 -1.48
CA ALA A 229 4.31 13.61 -1.35
C ALA A 229 3.19 14.65 -1.49
N VAL A 230 3.37 15.83 -0.88
CA VAL A 230 2.44 16.96 -1.00
C VAL A 230 2.38 17.45 -2.45
N GLU A 231 3.52 17.63 -3.11
CA GLU A 231 3.57 18.06 -4.52
C GLU A 231 2.88 17.07 -5.47
N VAL A 232 3.07 15.76 -5.27
CA VAL A 232 2.37 14.73 -6.06
C VAL A 232 0.88 14.75 -5.75
N ALA A 233 0.47 14.90 -4.49
CA ALA A 233 -0.93 14.97 -4.11
C ALA A 233 -1.63 16.19 -4.72
N GLU A 234 -0.95 17.34 -4.80
CA GLU A 234 -1.41 18.54 -5.51
C GLU A 234 -1.68 18.24 -7.00
N ARG A 235 -0.71 17.66 -7.71
CA ARG A 235 -0.86 17.35 -9.14
C ARG A 235 -1.95 16.33 -9.44
N CYS A 236 -2.19 15.40 -8.52
CA CYS A 236 -3.16 14.32 -8.70
C CYS A 236 -4.56 14.66 -8.18
N ASN A 237 -4.82 15.89 -7.70
CA ASN A 237 -6.04 16.24 -6.97
C ASN A 237 -6.32 15.32 -5.77
N LEU A 238 -5.32 14.72 -5.13
CA LEU A 238 -5.51 13.84 -3.98
C LEU A 238 -5.58 14.68 -2.69
N THR A 239 -6.53 14.38 -1.80
CA THR A 239 -6.61 14.96 -0.45
C THR A 239 -5.66 14.19 0.47
N LEU A 240 -4.53 14.80 0.82
CA LEU A 240 -3.52 14.20 1.69
C LEU A 240 -3.62 14.79 3.09
N VAL A 241 -3.83 13.92 4.07
CA VAL A 241 -3.88 14.28 5.49
C VAL A 241 -2.79 13.51 6.23
N GLY A 242 -1.95 14.20 6.99
CA GLY A 242 -0.97 13.56 7.86
C GLY A 242 -1.22 13.84 9.33
N PHE A 243 -0.36 13.25 10.17
CA PHE A 243 -0.44 13.36 11.62
C PHE A 243 -1.81 12.98 12.22
N CYS A 244 -2.55 12.10 11.53
CA CYS A 244 -3.84 11.59 11.97
C CYS A 244 -3.66 10.85 13.30
N LYS A 245 -4.13 11.47 14.38
CA LYS A 245 -4.13 10.94 15.75
C LYS A 245 -5.47 11.31 16.39
N PRO A 246 -5.89 10.65 17.48
CA PRO A 246 -7.07 11.06 18.21
C PRO A 246 -7.06 12.58 18.50
N GLY A 247 -8.07 13.29 18.03
CA GLY A 247 -8.22 14.75 18.14
C GLY A 247 -7.31 15.59 17.23
N ARG A 248 -6.61 15.00 16.26
CA ARG A 248 -5.65 15.72 15.41
C ARG A 248 -5.58 15.19 13.98
N ALA A 249 -5.64 16.11 13.03
CA ALA A 249 -5.36 15.87 11.62
C ALA A 249 -4.70 17.11 10.99
N THR A 250 -3.73 16.92 10.11
CA THR A 250 -3.08 18.01 9.36
C THR A 250 -3.33 17.80 7.87
N ILE A 251 -4.17 18.65 7.29
CA ILE A 251 -4.54 18.58 5.88
C ILE A 251 -3.48 19.32 5.07
N TYR A 252 -2.81 18.63 4.15
CA TYR A 252 -1.78 19.22 3.30
C TYR A 252 -2.33 19.71 1.97
N THR A 253 -3.26 18.97 1.38
CA THR A 253 -3.76 19.22 0.02
C THR A 253 -5.27 18.99 -0.06
N HIS A 254 -5.93 19.70 -0.96
CA HIS A 254 -7.33 19.50 -1.33
C HIS A 254 -8.33 19.31 -0.16
N PRO A 255 -8.47 20.27 0.77
CA PRO A 255 -9.38 20.16 1.92
C PRO A 255 -10.87 20.08 1.53
N GLN A 256 -11.24 20.33 0.27
CA GLN A 256 -12.63 20.43 -0.19
C GLN A 256 -13.43 19.12 -0.01
N ARG A 257 -12.76 17.98 0.14
CA ARG A 257 -13.39 16.67 0.41
C ARG A 257 -13.62 16.41 1.90
N LEU A 258 -13.17 17.29 2.79
CA LEU A 258 -13.25 17.08 4.23
C LEU A 258 -14.29 18.02 4.83
N ILE A 259 -15.16 17.46 5.66
CA ILE A 259 -16.19 18.21 6.40
C ILE A 259 -16.02 17.99 7.90
N ILE A 260 -16.59 18.92 8.68
CA ILE A 260 -16.72 18.81 10.13
C ILE A 260 -18.17 19.16 10.43
N ASN A 261 -19.02 18.14 10.59
CA ASN A 261 -20.39 18.38 11.02
C ASN A 261 -20.41 18.59 12.52
N GLN A 262 -20.87 19.74 13.00
CA GLN A 262 -21.12 19.89 14.42
C GLN A 262 -22.34 19.03 14.77
N GLN A 263 -22.13 18.00 15.59
CA GLN A 263 -23.25 17.35 16.28
C GLN A 263 -23.86 18.41 17.20
N ILE A 264 -25.03 18.93 16.82
CA ILE A 264 -25.88 19.81 17.64
C ILE A 264 -26.45 18.98 18.79
#